data_AF-A7T5Z7-F1
#
_entry.id   AF-A7T5Z7-F1
#
_cell.length_a   1.000
_cell.length_b   1.000
_cell.length_c   1.000
_cell.angle_alpha   90.00
_cell.angle_beta   90.00
_cell.angle_gamma   90.00
#
_symmetry.space_group_name_H-M   'P 1'
#
loop_
_entity.id
_entity.type
_entity.pdbx_description
1 polymer ?
#
loop_
_entity_poly.entity_id
_entity_poly.type
_entity_poly.pdbx_seq_one_letter_code
_entity_poly.pdbx_strand_id
1 'polypeptide(L)'
;FYTIHSCFGGVNQDFLASGSEDHQVYIWHVKNERPIAVLCGHTRTVNCVTWNPLVPSMMASASDDGTVRIWGPSTEGDDHTLLFYT
;
A
#
# COMPACT_ATOMS: atom_id res chain seq x y z
N PHE A 1 14.02 -12.92 7.69
CA PHE A 1 13.59 -11.57 7.30
C PHE A 1 13.52 -11.56 5.78
N TYR A 2 12.41 -12.04 5.24
CA TYR A 2 12.29 -12.35 3.81
C TYR A 2 11.63 -11.18 3.06
N THR A 3 12.38 -10.76 2.04
CA THR A 3 12.04 -10.04 0.81
C THR A 3 11.03 -8.89 0.87
N ILE A 4 11.57 -7.68 0.78
CA ILE A 4 10.84 -6.46 0.43
C ILE A 4 10.54 -6.50 -1.08
N HIS A 5 9.28 -6.74 -1.46
CA HIS A 5 8.82 -6.47 -2.82
C HIS A 5 8.47 -4.99 -2.92
N SER A 6 9.44 -4.17 -3.36
CA SER A 6 9.25 -2.74 -3.54
C SER A 6 8.66 -2.44 -4.91
N CYS A 7 7.62 -1.59 -4.95
CA CYS A 7 7.23 -0.91 -6.17
C CYS A 7 7.63 0.57 -6.07
N PHE A 8 8.32 1.07 -7.10
CA PHE A 8 8.56 2.50 -7.25
C PHE A 8 7.38 3.11 -8.01
N GLY A 9 6.68 4.08 -7.43
CA GLY A 9 5.58 4.75 -8.15
C GLY A 9 4.88 5.83 -7.34
N GLY A 10 4.41 6.87 -8.01
CA GLY A 10 3.80 8.06 -7.41
C GLY A 10 4.29 9.30 -8.14
N VAL A 11 3.37 10.24 -8.46
CA VAL A 11 3.64 11.41 -9.33
C VAL A 11 4.74 12.34 -8.77
N ASN A 12 5.06 12.24 -7.47
CA ASN A 12 6.11 13.02 -6.82
C ASN A 12 7.42 12.25 -6.55
N GLN A 13 7.52 10.96 -6.86
CA GLN A 13 8.72 10.11 -6.63
C GLN A 13 9.29 10.09 -5.18
N ASP A 14 8.69 10.81 -4.25
CA ASP A 14 9.15 10.95 -2.86
C ASP A 14 8.70 9.81 -1.96
N PHE A 15 7.77 8.96 -2.43
CA PHE A 15 7.19 7.87 -1.66
C PHE A 15 7.49 6.50 -2.26
N LEU A 16 7.75 5.53 -1.39
CA LEU A 16 7.87 4.12 -1.74
C LEU A 16 6.79 3.33 -1.01
N ALA A 17 6.30 2.28 -1.66
CA ALA A 17 5.43 1.30 -1.02
C ALA A 17 6.09 -0.08 -1.06
N SER A 18 5.88 -0.86 -0.01
CA SER A 18 6.33 -2.25 0.06
C SER A 18 5.29 -3.13 0.74
N GLY A 19 5.03 -4.29 0.13
CA GLY A 19 4.34 -5.40 0.80
C GLY A 19 5.32 -6.25 1.62
N SER A 20 4.79 -6.93 2.64
CA SER A 20 5.58 -7.72 3.57
C SER A 20 4.87 -9.03 3.98
N GLU A 21 5.67 -10.03 4.39
CA GLU A 21 5.20 -11.30 4.94
C GLU A 21 4.51 -11.18 6.30
N ASP A 22 4.64 -10.04 6.98
CA ASP A 22 3.88 -9.72 8.20
C ASP A 22 2.43 -9.28 7.92
N HIS A 23 1.99 -9.40 6.66
CA HIS A 23 0.65 -9.07 6.17
C HIS A 23 0.36 -7.56 6.08
N GLN A 24 1.41 -6.74 6.16
CA GLN A 24 1.28 -5.28 6.15
C GLN A 24 1.79 -4.68 4.84
N VAL A 25 1.29 -3.48 4.55
CA VAL A 25 1.88 -2.59 3.54
C VAL A 25 2.51 -1.40 4.24
N TYR A 26 3.76 -1.10 3.89
CA TYR A 26 4.52 0.01 4.46
C TYR A 26 4.70 1.10 3.43
N ILE A 27 4.48 2.35 3.88
CA ILE A 27 4.74 3.55 3.09
C ILE A 27 5.98 4.24 3.66
N TRP A 28 6.89 4.60 2.78
CA TRP A 28 8.15 5.25 3.12
C TRP A 28 8.22 6.59 2.42
N HIS A 29 8.83 7.57 3.07
CA HIS A 29 9.32 8.76 2.40
C HIS A 29 10.81 8.54 2.10
N VAL A 30 11.28 8.86 0.89
CA VAL A 30 12.67 8.58 0.46
C VAL A 30 13.75 9.22 1.35
N LYS A 31 13.41 10.26 2.11
CA LYS A 31 14.32 10.93 3.06
C LYS A 31 14.28 10.38 4.48
N ASN A 32 13.33 9.48 4.78
CA ASN A 32 13.12 8.97 6.13
C ASN A 32 13.62 7.53 6.22
N GLU A 33 14.28 7.20 7.33
CA GLU A 33 14.79 5.84 7.59
C GLU A 33 13.72 4.88 8.11
N ARG A 34 12.53 5.40 8.42
CA ARG A 34 11.40 4.64 8.99
C ARG A 34 10.15 4.82 8.14
N PRO A 35 9.27 3.82 8.12
CA PRO A 35 8.00 3.95 7.42
C PRO A 35 7.19 5.08 8.04
N ILE A 36 6.58 5.89 7.19
CA ILE A 36 5.72 7.02 7.59
C ILE A 36 4.27 6.59 7.82
N ALA A 37 3.87 5.45 7.26
CA ALA A 37 2.57 4.85 7.49
C ALA A 37 2.64 3.32 7.33
N VAL A 38 1.74 2.65 8.03
CA VAL A 38 1.51 1.21 7.96
C VAL A 38 0.04 1.00 7.65
N LEU A 39 -0.24 0.27 6.57
CA LEU A 39 -1.58 -0.03 6.12
C LEU A 39 -1.90 -1.47 6.54
N CYS A 40 -2.83 -1.60 7.48
CA CYS A 40 -3.24 -2.87 8.08
C CYS A 40 -4.50 -3.38 7.39
N GLY A 41 -4.59 -4.70 7.16
CA GLY A 41 -5.85 -5.32 6.75
C GLY A 41 -5.69 -6.66 6.05
N HIS A 42 -4.58 -6.88 5.35
CA HIS A 42 -4.32 -8.21 4.79
C HIS A 42 -4.13 -9.23 5.91
N THR A 43 -4.50 -10.47 5.64
CA THR A 43 -4.42 -11.58 6.62
C THR A 43 -3.34 -12.60 6.27
N ARG A 44 -2.65 -12.40 5.14
CA ARG A 44 -1.51 -13.20 4.67
C ARG A 44 -0.49 -12.29 3.96
N THR A 45 0.62 -12.88 3.52
CA THR A 45 1.71 -12.20 2.80
C THR A 45 1.19 -11.24 1.74
N VAL A 46 1.73 -10.02 1.71
CA VAL A 46 1.46 -9.06 0.64
C VAL A 46 2.52 -9.22 -0.44
N ASN A 47 2.11 -9.73 -1.59
CA ASN A 47 3.02 -10.10 -2.68
C ASN A 47 3.32 -8.94 -3.61
N CYS A 48 2.39 -7.99 -3.74
CA CYS A 48 2.50 -6.90 -4.69
C CYS A 48 1.82 -5.63 -4.17
N VAL A 49 2.40 -4.50 -4.55
CA VAL A 49 1.90 -3.16 -4.32
C VAL A 49 2.06 -2.37 -5.61
N THR A 50 1.15 -1.45 -5.91
CA THR A 50 1.27 -0.54 -7.05
C THR A 50 0.54 0.76 -6.81
N TRP A 51 1.10 1.86 -7.31
CA TRP A 51 0.48 3.18 -7.21
C TRP A 51 -0.39 3.46 -8.43
N ASN A 52 -1.45 4.22 -8.21
CA ASN A 52 -2.29 4.70 -9.31
C ASN A 52 -1.52 5.81 -10.07
N PRO A 53 -1.34 5.67 -11.40
CA PRO A 53 -0.60 6.66 -12.19
C PRO A 53 -1.38 7.97 -12.41
N LEU A 54 -2.70 7.97 -12.22
CA LEU A 54 -3.58 9.13 -12.41
C LEU A 54 -3.92 9.82 -11.07
N VAL A 55 -4.04 9.05 -9.99
CA VAL A 55 -4.39 9.56 -8.65
C VAL A 55 -3.21 9.35 -7.70
N PRO A 56 -2.41 10.39 -7.39
CA PRO A 56 -1.12 10.24 -6.67
C PRO A 56 -1.21 9.62 -5.28
N SER A 57 -2.38 9.72 -4.63
CA SER A 57 -2.64 9.24 -3.27
C SER A 57 -3.32 7.88 -3.22
N MET A 58 -3.58 7.26 -4.38
CA MET A 58 -4.29 5.98 -4.47
C MET A 58 -3.32 4.86 -4.85
N MET A 59 -3.50 3.69 -4.26
CA MET A 59 -2.69 2.50 -4.54
C MET A 59 -3.51 1.22 -4.36
N ALA A 60 -2.95 0.11 -4.86
CA ALA A 60 -3.50 -1.22 -4.68
C ALA A 60 -2.44 -2.16 -4.10
N SER A 61 -2.88 -3.12 -3.29
CA SER A 61 -2.06 -4.24 -2.81
C SER A 61 -2.76 -5.57 -3.03
N ALA A 62 -1.98 -6.61 -3.35
CA ALA A 62 -2.47 -7.97 -3.55
C ALA A 62 -1.77 -8.93 -2.58
N SER A 63 -2.53 -9.87 -2.01
CA SER A 63 -2.07 -10.76 -0.95
C SER A 63 -2.48 -12.22 -1.21
N ASP A 64 -1.73 -13.13 -0.59
CA ASP A 64 -2.07 -14.56 -0.49
C ASP A 64 -3.41 -14.83 0.24
N ASP A 65 -4.01 -13.81 0.87
CA ASP A 65 -5.34 -13.92 1.47
C ASP A 65 -6.48 -13.96 0.44
N GLY A 66 -6.14 -13.91 -0.84
CA GLY A 66 -7.09 -13.97 -1.95
C GLY A 66 -7.79 -12.64 -2.20
N THR A 67 -7.30 -11.54 -1.62
CA THR A 67 -7.91 -10.21 -1.77
C THR A 67 -6.96 -9.22 -2.43
N VAL A 68 -7.57 -8.25 -3.13
CA VAL A 68 -6.92 -7.00 -3.52
C VAL A 68 -7.52 -5.88 -2.68
N ARG A 69 -6.65 -5.05 -2.09
CA ARG A 69 -7.07 -3.88 -1.31
C ARG A 69 -6.68 -2.61 -2.02
N ILE A 70 -7.60 -1.66 -2.03
CA ILE A 70 -7.37 -0.31 -2.54
C ILE A 70 -7.19 0.63 -1.36
N TRP A 71 -6.14 1.43 -1.41
CA TRP A 71 -5.81 2.42 -0.40
C TRP A 71 -5.83 3.79 -1.05
N GLY A 72 -6.44 4.77 -0.38
CA GLY A 72 -6.51 6.13 -0.88
C GLY A 72 -7.35 7.01 0.05
N PRO A 73 -7.43 8.32 -0.25
CA PRO A 73 -8.33 9.22 0.46
C PRO A 73 -9.77 8.76 0.24
N SER A 74 -10.57 8.70 1.31
CA SER A 74 -12.02 8.49 1.17
C SER A 74 -12.60 9.63 0.35
N THR A 75 -13.32 9.29 -0.72
CA THR A 75 -13.80 10.28 -1.69
C THR A 75 -14.96 11.11 -1.15
N GLU A 76 -15.58 10.73 -0.04
CA GLU A 76 -16.63 11.51 0.62
C GLU A 76 -16.57 11.33 2.14
N GLY A 77 -16.21 12.39 2.86
CA GLY A 77 -16.71 12.75 4.20
C GLY A 77 -16.43 11.86 5.41
N ASP A 78 -16.21 10.56 5.25
CA ASP A 78 -16.09 9.61 6.35
C ASP A 78 -14.75 8.87 6.32
N ASP A 79 -14.21 8.65 7.52
CA ASP A 79 -12.90 8.07 7.78
C ASP A 79 -12.65 6.79 6.96
N HIS A 80 -11.56 6.81 6.19
CA HIS A 80 -10.80 5.65 5.72
C HIS A 80 -11.61 4.39 5.32
N THR A 81 -12.49 4.49 4.32
CA THR A 81 -13.20 3.30 3.82
C THR A 81 -12.36 2.51 2.81
N LEU A 82 -12.01 1.29 3.21
CA LEU A 82 -11.47 0.21 2.38
C LEU A 82 -12.51 -0.23 1.34
N LEU A 83 -12.25 -0.04 0.05
CA LEU A 83 -13.02 -0.71 -0.99
C LEU A 83 -12.45 -2.12 -1.18
N PHE A 84 -13.20 -3.11 -0.71
CA PHE A 84 -12.92 -4.53 -0.92
C PHE A 84 -13.37 -4.91 -2.33
N TYR A 85 -12.45 -5.41 -3.16
CA TYR A 85 -12.79 -6.16 -4.36
C TYR A 85 -12.28 -7.59 -4.19
N THR A 86 -13.23 -8.53 -4.15
CA THR A 86 -13.02 -9.98 -4.30
C THR A 86 -13.10 -10.37 -5.77
#